data_AF-A0A7C6H7R1-F1
#
_entry.id   AF-A0A7C6H7R1-F1
#
_cell.length_a   1.000
_cell.length_b   1.000
_cell.length_c   1.000
_cell.angle_alpha   90.00
_cell.angle_beta   90.00
_cell.angle_gamma   90.00
#
_symmetry.space_group_name_H-M   'P 1'
#
loop_
_entity.id
_entity.type
_entity.pdbx_description
1 polymer ?
#
loop_
_entity_poly.entity_id
_entity_poly.type
_entity_poly.pdbx_seq_one_letter_code
_entity_poly.pdbx_strand_id
1 'polypeptide(L)'
;MTSMDYETELLLSFNRGGDFSSHYYEDHRGSLLHSGDFVSHYGVYFGRIVDVHPHKGVVFVSSELVSLQINVGDTVAVRDGNNDIITFPVGKLDHPTPADQFAKWGLYGAHPDQLRLVKPSYSLYLVARKRAVSMDLASCLPVSFQLIYHQGDSEIIVSVRSESDHTIALRKDFSVDLAYSGGALSIDRIRSQMSKTGGTSFRVTEVDFSGDLPIAPVSLLNHIRRTMLQSFETLYVASFKRHKSNTRVNTSDFLCAPKNLLSGSDVTNGHMCSYKIAVEYINLHSINDGITDIEPSTMFYVFSAFDILSGDTYKRIDDFFKNHPGYSFAIRLNSSSRFLQDRDMRIEMNTKTRSHGDQFLGYITDAPTTDGTSYIISHHANITNIASLSVILDKQPDAIEFSHEVDNSSLEKLLNYHLDHSGIPVLIQVYGPIEWMLSHFCPVGKNAPSCKACANGTNTFHVTKNQRQEEEMARLILRPMSCTSELYGKSKYDRSVLVRNFSQRGLNVLRLIRIIDESEHQIFRILSDMSADV
;
A
#
# COMPACT_ATOMS: atom_id res chain seq x y z
N MET A 1 14.31 -21.76 -10.21
CA MET A 1 14.57 -21.37 -8.81
C MET A 1 13.62 -22.19 -7.98
N THR A 2 14.13 -23.29 -7.38
CA THR A 2 13.40 -24.04 -6.35
C THR A 2 12.91 -23.04 -5.30
N SER A 3 11.70 -23.23 -4.80
CA SER A 3 11.15 -22.45 -3.70
C SER A 3 12.09 -22.58 -2.49
N MET A 4 13.13 -21.76 -2.45
CA MET A 4 13.60 -21.27 -1.19
C MET A 4 12.44 -20.49 -0.63
N ASP A 5 12.02 -20.95 0.53
CA ASP A 5 10.94 -20.36 1.29
C ASP A 5 11.14 -18.84 1.30
N TYR A 6 10.10 -18.07 0.97
CA TYR A 6 10.19 -16.60 1.06
C TYR A 6 10.69 -16.18 2.44
N GLU A 7 10.38 -16.99 3.45
CA GLU A 7 10.93 -16.93 4.80
C GLU A 7 12.48 -16.98 4.83
N THR A 8 13.13 -17.88 4.09
CA THR A 8 14.60 -17.98 4.04
C THR A 8 15.25 -16.73 3.43
N GLU A 9 14.70 -16.18 2.34
CA GLU A 9 15.22 -14.96 1.70
C GLU A 9 14.96 -13.71 2.55
N LEU A 10 13.81 -13.66 3.23
CA LEU A 10 13.51 -12.64 4.21
C LEU A 10 14.46 -12.76 5.39
N LEU A 11 14.74 -13.98 5.90
CA LEU A 11 15.67 -14.20 6.99
C LEU A 11 17.07 -13.68 6.57
N LEU A 12 17.56 -14.05 5.39
CA LEU A 12 18.83 -13.54 4.88
C LEU A 12 18.88 -12.00 4.77
N SER A 13 17.75 -11.36 4.46
CA SER A 13 17.68 -9.91 4.25
C SER A 13 17.46 -9.10 5.55
N PHE A 14 16.75 -9.67 6.53
CA PHE A 14 16.23 -8.93 7.70
C PHE A 14 16.51 -9.60 9.06
N ASN A 15 17.07 -10.81 9.10
CA ASN A 15 17.27 -11.58 10.33
C ASN A 15 18.50 -11.13 11.13
N ARG A 16 18.23 -10.45 12.25
CA ARG A 16 19.17 -10.27 13.36
C ARG A 16 18.68 -11.19 14.48
N GLY A 17 19.44 -12.23 14.84
CA GLY A 17 19.11 -13.13 15.96
C GLY A 17 18.61 -14.54 15.65
N GLY A 18 18.35 -14.89 14.39
CA GLY A 18 18.23 -16.28 13.93
C GLY A 18 16.85 -16.80 13.59
N ASP A 19 15.80 -16.00 13.82
CA ASP A 19 14.42 -16.42 13.55
C ASP A 19 13.50 -15.22 13.29
N PHE A 20 12.34 -15.47 12.68
CA PHE A 20 11.24 -14.50 12.64
C PHE A 20 10.30 -14.70 13.81
N SER A 21 9.72 -13.62 14.34
CA SER A 21 8.69 -13.81 15.36
C SER A 21 7.43 -14.38 14.71
N SER A 22 7.09 -15.63 15.00
CA SER A 22 5.83 -16.29 14.61
C SER A 22 4.59 -15.73 15.33
N HIS A 23 4.79 -14.67 16.11
CA HIS A 23 3.86 -14.22 17.14
C HIS A 23 2.47 -13.82 16.64
N TYR A 24 2.36 -13.40 15.37
CA TYR A 24 1.07 -13.10 14.75
C TYR A 24 0.18 -14.33 14.56
N TYR A 25 0.74 -15.54 14.66
CA TYR A 25 0.10 -16.80 14.30
C TYR A 25 -0.03 -17.81 15.46
N GLU A 26 0.54 -17.54 16.64
CA GLU A 26 0.50 -18.49 17.78
C GLU A 26 -0.04 -17.88 19.07
N ASP A 27 -0.84 -18.68 19.79
CA ASP A 27 -1.68 -18.26 20.92
C ASP A 27 -0.94 -18.00 22.25
N HIS A 28 0.40 -18.10 22.26
CA HIS A 28 1.23 -17.94 23.45
C HIS A 28 2.44 -17.06 23.10
N ARG A 29 2.79 -16.13 24.01
CA ARG A 29 4.03 -15.35 23.91
C ARG A 29 5.23 -16.27 24.19
N GLY A 30 5.73 -16.95 23.16
CA GLY A 30 7.02 -17.62 23.23
C GLY A 30 8.14 -16.63 23.57
N SER A 31 9.25 -17.12 24.11
CA SER A 31 10.42 -16.33 24.56
C SER A 31 11.16 -15.57 23.44
N LEU A 32 10.70 -15.65 22.19
CA LEU A 32 11.31 -15.10 20.98
C LEU A 32 10.70 -13.75 20.56
N LEU A 33 10.36 -12.91 21.54
CA LEU A 33 9.72 -11.61 21.30
C LEU A 33 10.68 -10.48 20.91
N HIS A 34 11.98 -10.77 20.83
CA HIS A 34 13.03 -9.88 20.36
C HIS A 34 13.89 -10.63 19.34
N SER A 35 14.43 -9.91 18.35
CA SER A 35 15.69 -10.32 17.70
C SER A 35 16.66 -10.68 18.83
N GLY A 36 17.09 -11.94 18.92
CA GLY A 36 17.92 -12.45 20.02
C GLY A 36 19.21 -11.65 20.26
N ASP A 37 20.00 -12.05 21.25
CA ASP A 37 21.17 -11.32 21.79
C ASP A 37 22.33 -11.03 20.79
N PHE A 38 22.14 -11.32 19.50
CA PHE A 38 23.15 -11.25 18.46
C PHE A 38 22.97 -10.01 17.56
N VAL A 39 23.96 -9.11 17.58
CA VAL A 39 23.90 -7.79 16.91
C VAL A 39 24.16 -7.88 15.38
N SER A 40 24.62 -9.03 14.88
CA SER A 40 24.98 -9.31 13.48
C SER A 40 23.90 -10.12 12.73
N HIS A 41 23.98 -10.20 11.39
CA HIS A 41 23.11 -11.06 10.57
C HIS A 41 23.31 -12.53 10.98
N TYR A 42 22.27 -13.14 11.55
CA TYR A 42 22.40 -14.49 12.09
C TYR A 42 22.48 -15.55 10.98
N GLY A 43 21.84 -15.29 9.83
CA GLY A 43 21.84 -16.19 8.69
C GLY A 43 20.99 -17.44 8.89
N VAL A 44 21.07 -18.36 7.92
CA VAL A 44 20.30 -19.60 7.88
C VAL A 44 21.27 -20.78 8.01
N TYR A 45 20.98 -21.69 8.94
CA TYR A 45 21.82 -22.88 9.15
C TYR A 45 21.85 -23.75 7.88
N PHE A 46 23.03 -24.22 7.52
CA PHE A 46 23.24 -25.06 6.34
C PHE A 46 23.59 -26.51 6.70
N GLY A 47 24.44 -26.68 7.72
CA GLY A 47 24.89 -28.00 8.15
C GLY A 47 26.14 -27.95 9.01
N ARG A 48 26.73 -29.13 9.27
CA ARG A 48 27.91 -29.26 10.13
C ARG A 48 29.19 -29.47 9.35
N ILE A 49 30.25 -28.82 9.82
CA ILE A 49 31.60 -29.04 9.34
C ILE A 49 32.00 -30.47 9.68
N VAL A 50 32.34 -31.25 8.68
CA VAL A 50 32.77 -32.64 8.83
C VAL A 50 34.27 -32.79 8.72
N ASP A 51 34.92 -31.88 7.99
CA ASP A 51 36.37 -31.90 7.83
C ASP A 51 36.91 -30.52 7.46
N VAL A 52 38.18 -30.24 7.78
CA VAL A 52 38.83 -28.96 7.48
C VAL A 52 40.25 -29.20 7.03
N HIS A 53 40.63 -28.60 5.90
CA HIS A 53 42.01 -28.65 5.41
C HIS A 53 42.57 -27.23 5.26
N PRO A 54 43.08 -26.63 6.36
CA PRO A 54 43.51 -25.23 6.37
C PRO A 54 44.53 -24.89 5.28
N HIS A 55 45.53 -25.75 5.07
CA HIS A 55 46.57 -25.53 4.05
C HIS A 55 46.05 -25.47 2.62
N LYS A 56 44.90 -26.10 2.35
CA LYS A 56 44.24 -26.10 1.04
C LYS A 56 43.13 -25.04 0.94
N GLY A 57 42.88 -24.28 2.01
CA GLY A 57 41.88 -23.22 2.05
C GLY A 57 40.44 -23.71 1.95
N VAL A 58 40.17 -24.97 2.35
CA VAL A 58 38.86 -25.60 2.18
C VAL A 58 38.30 -26.13 3.49
N VAL A 59 37.00 -25.90 3.66
CA VAL A 59 36.19 -26.51 4.70
C VAL A 59 35.13 -27.40 4.06
N PHE A 60 34.97 -28.62 4.59
CA PHE A 60 33.96 -29.56 4.14
C PHE A 60 32.79 -29.58 5.09
N VAL A 61 31.60 -29.36 4.55
CA VAL A 61 30.34 -29.34 5.30
C VAL A 61 29.43 -30.45 4.80
N SER A 62 28.81 -31.18 5.73
CA SER A 62 27.69 -32.05 5.40
C SER A 62 26.43 -31.20 5.44
N SER A 63 25.77 -31.07 4.29
CA SER A 63 24.50 -30.34 4.21
C SER A 63 23.43 -31.14 4.96
N GLU A 64 22.75 -30.51 5.90
CA GLU A 64 21.64 -31.14 6.64
C GLU A 64 20.28 -30.66 6.09
N LEU A 65 20.26 -29.53 5.39
CA LEU A 65 19.11 -29.01 4.67
C LEU A 65 19.27 -29.25 3.18
N VAL A 66 18.35 -30.05 2.61
CA VAL A 66 18.38 -30.45 1.19
C VAL A 66 18.00 -29.28 0.25
N SER A 67 17.27 -28.28 0.77
CA SER A 67 16.69 -27.18 -0.01
C SER A 67 17.54 -25.91 -0.06
N LEU A 68 18.45 -25.71 0.90
CA LEU A 68 19.31 -24.53 0.95
C LEU A 68 20.58 -24.80 0.14
N GLN A 69 20.88 -23.95 -0.85
CA GLN A 69 22.12 -24.03 -1.64
C GLN A 69 22.97 -22.77 -1.45
N ILE A 70 24.26 -22.99 -1.23
CA ILE A 70 25.30 -21.95 -1.19
C ILE A 70 25.87 -21.79 -2.60
N ASN A 71 26.02 -20.54 -3.05
CA ASN A 71 26.60 -20.21 -4.35
C ASN A 71 27.93 -19.46 -4.21
N VAL A 72 28.71 -19.44 -5.30
CA VAL A 72 29.92 -18.62 -5.37
C VAL A 72 29.53 -17.13 -5.30
N GLY A 73 30.18 -16.38 -4.41
CA GLY A 73 29.90 -14.99 -4.11
C GLY A 73 28.98 -14.78 -2.90
N ASP A 74 28.33 -15.83 -2.40
CA ASP A 74 27.58 -15.77 -1.14
C ASP A 74 28.54 -15.67 0.05
N THR A 75 28.07 -15.13 1.18
CA THR A 75 28.84 -15.01 2.42
C THR A 75 28.33 -16.00 3.44
N VAL A 76 29.25 -16.76 4.07
CA VAL A 76 28.96 -17.80 5.05
C VAL A 76 29.71 -17.56 6.36
N ALA A 77 29.15 -18.04 7.47
CA ALA A 77 29.74 -17.96 8.81
C ALA A 77 29.83 -19.35 9.46
N VAL A 78 30.94 -19.65 10.12
CA VAL A 78 31.15 -20.87 10.92
C VAL A 78 31.04 -20.53 12.41
N ARG A 79 30.29 -21.34 13.15
CA ARG A 79 29.96 -21.13 14.57
C ARG A 79 30.18 -22.36 15.43
N ASP A 80 30.58 -22.12 16.68
CA ASP A 80 30.55 -23.12 17.77
C ASP A 80 29.47 -22.71 18.78
N GLY A 81 28.31 -23.35 18.69
CA GLY A 81 27.10 -22.86 19.36
C GLY A 81 26.72 -21.46 18.87
N ASN A 82 26.65 -20.51 19.81
CA ASN A 82 26.28 -19.11 19.52
C ASN A 82 27.49 -18.19 19.25
N ASN A 83 28.72 -18.72 19.25
CA ASN A 83 29.92 -17.92 19.03
C ASN A 83 30.33 -17.95 17.56
N ASP A 84 30.46 -16.75 16.95
CA ASP A 84 31.03 -16.59 15.60
C ASP A 84 32.53 -16.89 15.62
N ILE A 85 32.94 -17.93 14.89
CA ILE A 85 34.34 -18.34 14.78
C ILE A 85 34.99 -17.62 13.60
N ILE A 86 34.39 -17.74 12.40
CA ILE A 86 34.85 -17.04 11.19
C ILE A 86 33.68 -16.72 10.25
N THR A 87 33.79 -15.65 9.46
CA THR A 87 32.85 -15.32 8.37
C THR A 87 33.64 -14.98 7.11
N PHE A 88 33.23 -15.50 5.95
CA PHE A 88 33.94 -15.28 4.69
C PHE A 88 33.04 -15.44 3.46
N PRO A 89 33.36 -14.74 2.36
CA PRO A 89 32.71 -14.96 1.07
C PRO A 89 33.21 -16.25 0.42
N VAL A 90 32.30 -17.01 -0.17
CA VAL A 90 32.60 -18.24 -0.89
C VAL A 90 33.14 -17.89 -2.26
N GLY A 91 34.44 -18.08 -2.46
CA GLY A 91 35.13 -17.83 -3.72
C GLY A 91 35.05 -19.00 -4.71
N LYS A 92 34.96 -20.23 -4.20
CA LYS A 92 34.82 -21.46 -5.00
C LYS A 92 34.06 -22.54 -4.22
N LEU A 93 33.35 -23.39 -4.95
CA LEU A 93 32.56 -24.51 -4.42
C LEU A 93 32.93 -25.81 -5.12
N ASP A 94 33.12 -26.86 -4.34
CA ASP A 94 33.15 -28.24 -4.82
C ASP A 94 31.87 -28.94 -4.34
N HIS A 95 31.13 -29.51 -5.28
CA HIS A 95 29.83 -30.15 -5.02
C HIS A 95 30.00 -31.63 -4.63
N PRO A 96 29.06 -32.20 -3.87
CA PRO A 96 29.06 -33.63 -3.57
C PRO A 96 28.93 -34.46 -4.85
N THR A 97 29.75 -35.50 -4.97
CA THR A 97 29.63 -36.47 -6.05
C THR A 97 28.55 -37.52 -5.75
N PRO A 98 27.83 -38.07 -6.75
CA PRO A 98 26.73 -39.01 -6.51
C PRO A 98 27.10 -40.31 -5.77
N ALA A 99 28.39 -40.66 -5.71
CA ALA A 99 28.91 -41.84 -5.03
C ALA A 99 29.12 -41.64 -3.52
N ASP A 100 29.12 -40.40 -3.03
CA ASP A 100 29.28 -40.10 -1.61
C ASP A 100 27.93 -40.29 -0.90
N GLN A 101 27.81 -41.34 -0.09
CA GLN A 101 26.59 -41.64 0.69
C GLN A 101 26.16 -40.50 1.63
N PHE A 102 27.02 -39.51 1.88
CA PHE A 102 26.70 -38.28 2.59
C PHE A 102 27.16 -37.09 1.75
N ALA A 103 26.22 -36.21 1.38
CA ALA A 103 26.46 -35.09 0.47
C ALA A 103 27.39 -34.02 1.10
N LYS A 104 28.70 -34.15 0.90
CA LYS A 104 29.72 -33.22 1.42
C LYS A 104 30.05 -32.12 0.41
N TRP A 105 29.96 -30.87 0.85
CA TRP A 105 30.29 -29.68 0.06
C TRP A 105 31.65 -29.12 0.50
N GLY A 106 32.53 -28.84 -0.46
CA GLY A 106 33.81 -28.17 -0.21
C GLY A 106 33.69 -26.67 -0.47
N LEU A 107 33.87 -25.84 0.57
CA LEU A 107 33.77 -24.38 0.48
C LEU A 107 35.17 -23.74 0.55
N TYR A 108 35.49 -22.89 -0.41
CA TYR A 108 36.75 -22.16 -0.49
C TYR A 108 36.50 -20.65 -0.35
N GLY A 109 37.43 -19.94 0.30
CA GLY A 109 37.37 -18.48 0.40
C GLY A 109 37.90 -17.91 1.73
N ALA A 110 38.01 -18.75 2.75
CA ALA A 110 38.63 -18.39 4.04
C ALA A 110 40.16 -18.54 3.98
N HIS A 111 40.87 -17.66 4.69
CA HIS A 111 42.33 -17.76 4.80
C HIS A 111 42.75 -18.99 5.62
N PRO A 112 43.83 -19.71 5.27
CA PRO A 112 44.31 -20.90 6.00
C PRO A 112 44.39 -20.72 7.52
N ASP A 113 44.93 -19.60 8.01
CA ASP A 113 45.09 -19.39 9.45
C ASP A 113 43.76 -19.21 10.19
N GLN A 114 42.76 -18.66 9.52
CA GLN A 114 41.39 -18.59 10.06
C GLN A 114 40.75 -19.98 10.09
N LEU A 115 41.00 -20.80 9.07
CA LEU A 115 40.49 -22.18 9.02
C LEU A 115 41.11 -23.08 10.08
N ARG A 116 42.31 -22.79 10.60
CA ARG A 116 42.89 -23.54 11.73
C ARG A 116 42.09 -23.40 13.03
N LEU A 117 41.30 -22.33 13.15
CA LEU A 117 40.41 -22.11 14.30
C LEU A 117 39.12 -22.94 14.21
N VAL A 118 38.80 -23.44 13.01
CA VAL A 118 37.61 -24.24 12.74
C VAL A 118 37.87 -25.70 13.06
N LYS A 119 36.92 -26.33 13.76
CA LYS A 119 36.98 -27.76 14.10
C LYS A 119 35.84 -28.52 13.43
N PRO A 120 36.04 -29.82 13.14
CA PRO A 120 34.92 -30.72 12.82
C PRO A 120 33.86 -30.65 13.92
N SER A 121 32.59 -30.80 13.56
CA SER A 121 31.35 -30.61 14.33
C SER A 121 30.80 -29.18 14.45
N TYR A 122 31.56 -28.15 14.08
CA TYR A 122 31.07 -26.77 14.07
C TYR A 122 29.97 -26.55 13.04
N SER A 123 29.13 -25.55 13.26
CA SER A 123 27.95 -25.26 12.44
C SER A 123 28.26 -24.21 11.38
N LEU A 124 27.70 -24.37 10.17
CA LEU A 124 27.84 -23.41 9.09
C LEU A 124 26.49 -22.74 8.77
N TYR A 125 26.52 -21.43 8.58
CA TYR A 125 25.36 -20.59 8.26
C TYR A 125 25.61 -19.79 6.98
N LEU A 126 24.59 -19.65 6.14
CA LEU A 126 24.55 -18.70 5.03
C LEU A 126 24.04 -17.36 5.54
N VAL A 127 24.83 -16.28 5.42
CA VAL A 127 24.50 -14.99 6.06
C VAL A 127 24.18 -13.86 5.07
N ALA A 128 24.66 -13.93 3.83
CA ALA A 128 24.29 -12.95 2.80
C ALA A 128 24.45 -13.51 1.38
N ARG A 129 23.63 -13.02 0.43
CA ARG A 129 23.76 -13.32 -1.01
C ARG A 129 24.24 -12.11 -1.80
N LYS A 130 25.01 -12.36 -2.87
CA LYS A 130 25.42 -11.31 -3.81
C LYS A 130 24.24 -10.92 -4.72
N ARG A 131 23.61 -9.76 -4.50
CA ARG A 131 22.56 -9.21 -5.39
C ARG A 131 23.13 -8.22 -6.40
N ALA A 132 22.85 -8.42 -7.69
CA ALA A 132 23.10 -7.44 -8.75
C ALA A 132 21.87 -6.51 -8.84
N VAL A 133 22.01 -5.21 -8.55
CA VAL A 133 20.91 -4.24 -8.69
C VAL A 133 21.10 -3.46 -10.00
N SER A 134 20.12 -3.58 -10.90
CA SER A 134 20.00 -2.96 -12.22
C SER A 134 18.81 -1.97 -12.21
N MET A 135 18.77 -0.98 -13.12
CA MET A 135 17.84 0.17 -13.19
C MET A 135 16.33 -0.19 -13.41
N ASP A 136 15.80 -1.23 -12.79
CA ASP A 136 14.45 -1.81 -13.02
C ASP A 136 13.35 -1.31 -12.06
N LEU A 137 13.53 -0.15 -11.42
CA LEU A 137 12.58 0.41 -10.44
C LEU A 137 11.41 1.21 -11.07
N ALA A 138 10.96 0.81 -12.26
CA ALA A 138 9.63 1.14 -12.79
C ALA A 138 8.85 -0.17 -12.95
N SER A 139 7.68 -0.28 -12.31
CA SER A 139 6.81 -1.46 -12.42
C SER A 139 6.23 -1.55 -13.82
N CYS A 140 6.91 -2.28 -14.70
CA CYS A 140 6.45 -2.57 -16.06
C CYS A 140 5.81 -3.96 -16.13
N LEU A 141 4.63 -4.06 -16.75
CA LEU A 141 3.92 -5.33 -16.95
C LEU A 141 4.68 -6.22 -17.94
N PRO A 142 5.04 -7.46 -17.59
CA PRO A 142 5.72 -8.36 -18.48
C PRO A 142 4.80 -8.86 -19.60
N VAL A 143 5.29 -8.84 -20.83
CA VAL A 143 4.55 -9.32 -22.01
C VAL A 143 5.48 -10.09 -22.95
N SER A 144 4.96 -11.09 -23.63
CA SER A 144 5.69 -11.83 -24.68
C SER A 144 5.05 -11.65 -26.04
N PHE A 145 5.90 -11.70 -27.06
CA PHE A 145 5.52 -11.69 -28.46
C PHE A 145 5.78 -13.04 -29.10
N GLN A 146 4.86 -13.48 -29.95
CA GLN A 146 5.08 -14.59 -30.87
C GLN A 146 4.80 -14.12 -32.29
N LEU A 147 5.75 -14.36 -33.18
CA LEU A 147 5.69 -14.05 -34.60
C LEU A 147 5.81 -15.36 -35.38
N ILE A 148 4.94 -15.54 -36.38
CA ILE A 148 4.96 -16.71 -37.26
C ILE A 148 4.91 -16.23 -38.71
N TYR A 149 5.81 -16.77 -39.54
CA TYR A 149 5.87 -16.45 -40.96
C TYR A 149 6.50 -17.60 -41.75
N HIS A 150 5.94 -17.95 -42.92
CA HIS A 150 6.53 -18.91 -43.84
C HIS A 150 6.88 -18.25 -45.17
N GLN A 151 7.94 -18.71 -45.82
CA GLN A 151 8.48 -18.06 -47.01
C GLN A 151 7.47 -18.15 -48.17
N GLY A 152 7.06 -16.98 -48.68
CA GLY A 152 6.06 -16.87 -49.74
C GLY A 152 4.69 -16.44 -49.23
N ASP A 153 4.48 -16.41 -47.91
CA ASP A 153 3.28 -15.86 -47.31
C ASP A 153 3.26 -14.34 -47.46
N SER A 154 2.09 -13.79 -47.76
CA SER A 154 1.91 -12.34 -47.85
C SER A 154 1.70 -11.67 -46.48
N GLU A 155 1.77 -12.41 -45.37
CA GLU A 155 1.45 -11.89 -44.03
C GLU A 155 2.30 -12.51 -42.92
N ILE A 156 2.62 -11.72 -41.90
CA ILE A 156 3.22 -12.16 -40.64
C ILE A 156 2.13 -12.13 -39.57
N ILE A 157 1.96 -13.26 -38.90
CA ILE A 157 1.02 -13.42 -37.81
C ILE A 157 1.71 -13.09 -36.50
N VAL A 158 1.13 -12.18 -35.72
CA VAL A 158 1.75 -11.70 -34.48
C VAL A 158 0.77 -11.77 -33.33
N SER A 159 1.21 -12.39 -32.24
CA SER A 159 0.47 -12.44 -30.99
C SER A 159 1.26 -11.78 -29.87
N VAL A 160 0.57 -11.11 -28.96
CA VAL A 160 1.13 -10.56 -27.74
C VAL A 160 0.30 -11.02 -26.55
N ARG A 161 0.96 -11.39 -25.47
CA ARG A 161 0.32 -11.95 -24.28
C ARG A 161 0.89 -11.34 -23.02
N SER A 162 0.02 -11.07 -22.04
CA SER A 162 0.47 -10.68 -20.70
C SER A 162 0.93 -11.89 -19.92
N GLU A 163 2.03 -11.71 -19.21
CA GLU A 163 2.65 -12.75 -18.38
C GLU A 163 2.47 -12.42 -16.90
N SER A 164 1.21 -12.16 -16.54
CA SER A 164 0.77 -11.84 -15.19
C SER A 164 -0.43 -12.70 -14.80
N ASP A 165 -0.79 -12.65 -13.52
CA ASP A 165 -1.91 -13.40 -12.95
C ASP A 165 -3.25 -13.18 -13.68
N HIS A 166 -3.42 -12.01 -14.29
CA HIS A 166 -4.50 -11.76 -15.25
C HIS A 166 -3.95 -11.91 -16.68
N THR A 167 -4.21 -13.05 -17.31
CA THR A 167 -3.61 -13.40 -18.61
C THR A 167 -4.54 -13.10 -19.76
N ILE A 168 -4.08 -12.27 -20.69
CA ILE A 168 -4.82 -11.89 -21.90
C ILE A 168 -3.87 -12.04 -23.07
N ALA A 169 -4.41 -12.46 -24.22
CA ALA A 169 -3.68 -12.53 -25.47
C ALA A 169 -4.43 -11.76 -26.55
N LEU A 170 -3.68 -11.12 -27.44
CA LEU A 170 -4.17 -10.47 -28.63
C LEU A 170 -3.37 -11.00 -29.82
N ARG A 171 -4.07 -11.37 -30.90
CA ARG A 171 -3.47 -11.81 -32.17
C ARG A 171 -3.92 -10.89 -33.31
N LYS A 172 -3.00 -10.52 -34.18
CA LYS A 172 -3.24 -9.75 -35.42
C LYS A 172 -2.28 -10.18 -36.51
N ASP A 173 -2.70 -10.01 -37.76
CA ASP A 173 -1.92 -10.37 -38.94
C ASP A 173 -1.50 -9.08 -39.67
N PHE A 174 -0.30 -9.08 -40.25
CA PHE A 174 0.31 -7.90 -40.86
C PHE A 174 0.89 -8.23 -42.23
N SER A 175 0.50 -7.48 -43.26
CA SER A 175 0.92 -7.76 -44.64
C SER A 175 2.41 -7.49 -44.89
N VAL A 176 3.01 -8.35 -45.73
CA VAL A 176 4.39 -8.30 -46.21
C VAL A 176 4.39 -8.03 -47.70
N ASP A 177 5.20 -7.07 -48.14
CA ASP A 177 5.41 -6.79 -49.55
C ASP A 177 6.42 -7.78 -50.16
N LEU A 178 5.91 -8.73 -50.93
CA LEU A 178 6.72 -9.78 -51.58
C LEU A 178 7.61 -9.23 -52.71
N ALA A 179 7.37 -8.01 -53.20
CA ALA A 179 8.21 -7.37 -54.21
C ALA A 179 9.44 -6.67 -53.60
N TYR A 180 9.57 -6.66 -52.28
CA TYR A 180 10.68 -6.01 -51.58
C TYR A 180 11.99 -6.76 -51.82
N SER A 181 12.93 -6.11 -52.52
CA SER A 181 14.20 -6.70 -52.96
C SER A 181 15.36 -6.52 -51.96
N GLY A 182 15.05 -6.38 -50.66
CA GLY A 182 16.04 -6.22 -49.59
C GLY A 182 16.60 -7.55 -49.07
N GLY A 183 17.45 -7.47 -48.05
CA GLY A 183 17.94 -8.67 -47.34
C GLY A 183 16.92 -9.21 -46.32
N ALA A 184 16.98 -10.52 -46.06
CA ALA A 184 16.19 -11.16 -45.00
C ALA A 184 16.59 -10.65 -43.62
N LEU A 185 15.60 -10.50 -42.72
CA LEU A 185 15.86 -10.07 -41.35
C LEU A 185 16.35 -11.25 -40.50
N SER A 186 17.48 -11.08 -39.82
CA SER A 186 17.95 -12.10 -38.88
C SER A 186 17.09 -12.16 -37.62
N ILE A 187 17.04 -13.34 -36.99
CA ILE A 187 16.28 -13.57 -35.75
C ILE A 187 16.72 -12.61 -34.64
N ASP A 188 18.03 -12.42 -34.46
CA ASP A 188 18.56 -11.50 -33.45
C ASP A 188 18.12 -10.06 -33.70
N ARG A 189 17.98 -9.68 -34.98
CA ARG A 189 17.48 -8.36 -35.35
C ARG A 189 15.99 -8.23 -35.07
N ILE A 190 15.20 -9.26 -35.33
CA ILE A 190 13.77 -9.30 -34.99
C ILE A 190 13.59 -9.16 -33.48
N ARG A 191 14.27 -10.00 -32.69
CA ARG A 191 14.23 -9.96 -31.22
C ARG A 191 14.63 -8.60 -30.69
N SER A 192 15.80 -8.09 -31.10
CA SER A 192 16.29 -6.79 -30.64
C SER A 192 15.34 -5.63 -30.92
N GLN A 193 14.61 -5.64 -32.05
CA GLN A 193 13.69 -4.54 -32.40
C GLN A 193 12.32 -4.67 -31.73
N MET A 194 11.82 -5.90 -31.56
CA MET A 194 10.54 -6.17 -30.89
C MET A 194 10.64 -6.01 -29.36
N SER A 195 11.78 -6.35 -28.76
CA SER A 195 12.01 -6.20 -27.31
C SER A 195 12.16 -4.75 -26.83
N LYS A 196 12.32 -3.79 -27.74
CA LYS A 196 12.44 -2.36 -27.38
C LYS A 196 11.07 -1.77 -27.05
N THR A 197 10.77 -1.60 -25.77
CA THR A 197 9.47 -1.07 -25.30
C THR A 197 9.48 0.44 -25.06
N GLY A 198 10.65 1.08 -24.97
CA GLY A 198 10.77 2.53 -24.79
C GLY A 198 10.11 3.01 -23.49
N GLY A 199 9.41 4.15 -23.52
CA GLY A 199 8.68 4.71 -22.37
C GLY A 199 7.30 4.10 -22.12
N THR A 200 7.03 2.88 -22.59
CA THR A 200 5.74 2.20 -22.34
C THR A 200 5.77 1.46 -21.01
N SER A 201 4.61 1.25 -20.40
CA SER A 201 4.45 0.53 -19.13
C SER A 201 4.65 -0.99 -19.25
N PHE A 202 5.19 -1.47 -20.37
CA PHE A 202 5.40 -2.89 -20.67
C PHE A 202 6.90 -3.23 -20.72
N ARG A 203 7.23 -4.41 -20.21
CA ARG A 203 8.56 -5.01 -20.37
C ARG A 203 8.41 -6.27 -21.21
N VAL A 204 9.02 -6.29 -22.39
CA VAL A 204 9.00 -7.49 -23.24
C VAL A 204 9.97 -8.51 -22.67
N THR A 205 9.44 -9.63 -22.21
CA THR A 205 10.20 -10.75 -21.64
C THR A 205 10.72 -11.67 -22.74
N GLU A 206 9.90 -11.91 -23.76
CA GLU A 206 10.22 -12.85 -24.82
C GLU A 206 9.69 -12.39 -26.18
N VAL A 207 10.47 -12.69 -27.21
CA VAL A 207 10.08 -12.52 -28.61
C VAL A 207 10.44 -13.81 -29.33
N ASP A 208 9.42 -14.61 -29.58
CA ASP A 208 9.52 -15.82 -30.35
C ASP A 208 9.20 -15.58 -31.81
N PHE A 209 9.96 -16.27 -32.63
CA PHE A 209 9.81 -16.25 -34.07
C PHE A 209 9.87 -17.68 -34.58
N SER A 210 8.85 -18.11 -35.31
CA SER A 210 8.78 -19.45 -35.90
C SER A 210 8.49 -19.39 -37.39
N GLY A 211 9.18 -20.25 -38.14
CA GLY A 211 9.11 -20.32 -39.59
C GLY A 211 10.32 -19.66 -40.26
N ASP A 212 10.13 -19.18 -41.50
CA ASP A 212 11.20 -18.69 -42.35
C ASP A 212 11.53 -17.22 -42.08
N LEU A 213 12.71 -16.74 -42.45
CA LEU A 213 13.08 -15.34 -42.20
C LEU A 213 12.42 -14.40 -43.21
N PRO A 214 11.65 -13.39 -42.78
CA PRO A 214 10.96 -12.51 -43.70
C PRO A 214 11.95 -11.57 -44.38
N ILE A 215 11.78 -11.42 -45.69
CA ILE A 215 12.45 -10.37 -46.48
C ILE A 215 11.59 -9.12 -46.36
N ALA A 216 11.83 -8.33 -45.32
CA ALA A 216 11.04 -7.16 -44.99
C ALA A 216 11.90 -6.03 -44.38
N PRO A 217 11.47 -4.76 -44.47
CA PRO A 217 12.20 -3.67 -43.84
C PRO A 217 11.98 -3.66 -42.31
N VAL A 218 12.99 -3.20 -41.56
CA VAL A 218 12.92 -3.05 -40.08
C VAL A 218 11.81 -2.09 -39.64
N SER A 219 11.42 -1.15 -40.50
CA SER A 219 10.29 -0.24 -40.23
C SER A 219 8.97 -1.00 -40.05
N LEU A 220 8.77 -2.11 -40.75
CA LEU A 220 7.59 -2.97 -40.60
C LEU A 220 7.52 -3.58 -39.19
N LEU A 221 8.62 -4.14 -38.68
CA LEU A 221 8.68 -4.68 -37.31
C LEU A 221 8.40 -3.61 -36.24
N ASN A 222 8.94 -2.40 -36.45
CA ASN A 222 8.70 -1.29 -35.53
C ASN A 222 7.24 -0.87 -35.51
N HIS A 223 6.57 -0.88 -36.67
CA HIS A 223 5.14 -0.62 -36.79
C HIS A 223 4.32 -1.72 -36.09
N ILE A 224 4.59 -2.99 -36.40
CA ILE A 224 3.96 -4.17 -35.78
C ILE A 224 4.02 -4.07 -34.25
N ARG A 225 5.22 -3.86 -33.68
CA ARG A 225 5.40 -3.75 -32.23
C ARG A 225 4.52 -2.67 -31.61
N ARG A 226 4.54 -1.46 -32.15
CA ARG A 226 3.81 -0.31 -31.59
C ARG A 226 2.30 -0.53 -31.64
N THR A 227 1.81 -0.98 -32.80
CA THR A 227 0.39 -1.27 -33.01
C THR A 227 -0.12 -2.37 -32.09
N MET A 228 0.68 -3.43 -31.88
CA MET A 228 0.33 -4.52 -30.99
C MET A 228 0.30 -4.11 -29.51
N LEU A 229 1.32 -3.41 -29.01
CA LEU A 229 1.36 -2.98 -27.61
C LEU A 229 0.21 -2.02 -27.26
N GLN A 230 -0.10 -1.05 -28.13
CA GLN A 230 -1.19 -0.10 -27.90
C GLN A 230 -2.58 -0.78 -27.93
N SER A 231 -2.78 -1.69 -28.88
CA SER A 231 -4.04 -2.46 -28.96
C SER A 231 -4.20 -3.40 -27.76
N PHE A 232 -3.09 -3.98 -27.31
CA PHE A 232 -3.06 -4.86 -26.15
C PHE A 232 -3.36 -4.12 -24.86
N GLU A 233 -2.79 -2.93 -24.65
CA GLU A 233 -3.08 -2.06 -23.51
C GLU A 233 -4.57 -1.76 -23.38
N THR A 234 -5.21 -1.39 -24.49
CA THR A 234 -6.65 -1.08 -24.53
C THR A 234 -7.49 -2.29 -24.13
N LEU A 235 -7.16 -3.48 -24.65
CA LEU A 235 -7.84 -4.74 -24.32
C LEU A 235 -7.61 -5.14 -22.86
N TYR A 236 -6.36 -4.99 -22.38
CA TYR A 236 -5.95 -5.34 -21.03
C TYR A 236 -6.69 -4.48 -19.99
N VAL A 237 -6.78 -3.17 -20.20
CA VAL A 237 -7.56 -2.27 -19.32
C VAL A 237 -9.06 -2.60 -19.36
N ALA A 238 -9.62 -2.85 -20.54
CA ALA A 238 -11.05 -3.18 -20.68
C ALA A 238 -11.43 -4.46 -19.93
N SER A 239 -10.52 -5.42 -19.81
CA SER A 239 -10.76 -6.69 -19.12
C SER A 239 -10.95 -6.58 -17.61
N PHE A 240 -10.50 -5.47 -16.98
CA PHE A 240 -10.74 -5.19 -15.57
C PHE A 240 -12.13 -4.60 -15.30
N LYS A 241 -12.85 -4.14 -16.35
CA LYS A 241 -14.27 -3.77 -16.22
C LYS A 241 -15.08 -5.05 -16.09
N ARG A 242 -15.44 -5.42 -14.85
CA ARG A 242 -16.30 -6.59 -14.56
C ARG A 242 -17.52 -6.62 -15.49
N HIS A 243 -17.77 -7.76 -16.14
CA HIS A 243 -19.10 -8.11 -16.61
C HIS A 243 -20.06 -7.97 -15.42
N LYS A 244 -21.07 -7.09 -15.55
CA LYS A 244 -22.20 -7.04 -14.62
C LYS A 244 -22.72 -8.47 -14.47
N SER A 245 -22.61 -9.06 -13.27
CA SER A 245 -23.41 -10.23 -12.95
C SER A 245 -24.87 -9.83 -13.18
N ASN A 246 -25.60 -10.61 -13.96
CA ASN A 246 -26.99 -10.41 -14.32
C ASN A 246 -27.95 -10.60 -13.13
N THR A 247 -27.66 -10.01 -11.98
CA THR A 247 -28.69 -9.68 -11.01
C THR A 247 -29.26 -8.35 -11.48
N ARG A 248 -30.36 -8.41 -12.24
CA ARG A 248 -31.17 -7.22 -12.52
C ARG A 248 -31.69 -6.69 -11.17
N VAL A 249 -30.93 -5.82 -10.53
CA VAL A 249 -31.52 -4.78 -9.69
C VAL A 249 -32.11 -3.79 -10.68
N ASN A 250 -33.41 -3.55 -10.60
CA ASN A 250 -34.03 -2.41 -11.26
C ASN A 250 -33.34 -1.14 -10.73
N THR A 251 -32.34 -0.65 -11.47
CA THR A 251 -31.62 0.60 -11.17
C THR A 251 -32.49 1.84 -11.39
N SER A 252 -33.76 1.68 -11.78
CA SER A 252 -34.74 2.76 -11.83
C SER A 252 -35.18 3.22 -10.44
N ASP A 253 -34.99 2.40 -9.39
CA ASP A 253 -35.57 2.66 -8.08
C ASP A 253 -34.56 3.28 -7.07
N PHE A 254 -33.31 3.50 -7.48
CA PHE A 254 -32.21 3.90 -6.59
C PHE A 254 -31.33 5.04 -7.11
N LEU A 255 -31.88 5.87 -8.00
CA LEU A 255 -31.27 7.15 -8.37
C LEU A 255 -31.77 8.22 -7.39
N CYS A 256 -31.00 8.52 -6.35
CA CYS A 256 -31.11 9.81 -5.68
C CYS A 256 -30.02 10.73 -6.21
N ALA A 257 -30.41 11.95 -6.54
CA ALA A 257 -29.48 13.03 -6.89
C ALA A 257 -28.56 13.34 -5.69
N PRO A 258 -27.31 13.79 -5.93
CA PRO A 258 -26.42 14.24 -4.87
C PRO A 258 -27.11 15.31 -4.01
N LYS A 259 -27.06 15.15 -2.69
CA LYS A 259 -27.61 16.13 -1.75
C LYS A 259 -26.62 17.29 -1.64
N ASN A 260 -27.02 18.48 -2.12
CA ASN A 260 -26.32 19.76 -1.97
C ASN A 260 -26.22 20.27 -0.51
N LEU A 261 -25.93 19.40 0.47
CA LEU A 261 -25.82 19.80 1.88
C LEU A 261 -24.43 20.35 2.25
N LEU A 262 -23.37 20.06 1.48
CA LEU A 262 -22.01 20.58 1.75
C LEU A 262 -21.70 21.88 1.02
N SER A 263 -22.48 22.18 -0.03
CA SER A 263 -22.47 23.46 -0.76
C SER A 263 -23.36 24.47 -0.04
N GLY A 264 -22.85 25.07 1.04
CA GLY A 264 -23.47 26.27 1.59
C GLY A 264 -23.45 27.37 0.54
N SER A 265 -24.62 27.75 0.04
CA SER A 265 -24.77 28.96 -0.77
C SER A 265 -26.11 29.61 -0.44
N ASP A 266 -26.17 30.30 0.69
CA ASP A 266 -27.15 31.37 0.86
C ASP A 266 -26.51 32.66 0.36
N VAL A 267 -26.86 33.02 -0.87
CA VAL A 267 -26.53 34.32 -1.45
C VAL A 267 -27.38 35.36 -0.72
N THR A 268 -26.81 36.01 0.28
CA THR A 268 -27.28 37.33 0.72
C THR A 268 -26.10 38.30 0.78
N ASN A 269 -26.15 39.30 -0.10
CA ASN A 269 -25.34 40.52 -0.07
C ASN A 269 -23.80 40.39 -0.07
N GLY A 270 -23.26 39.82 -1.14
CA GLY A 270 -21.99 40.29 -1.73
C GLY A 270 -20.68 39.95 -1.02
N HIS A 271 -20.69 39.39 0.20
CA HIS A 271 -19.51 38.84 0.85
C HIS A 271 -19.94 37.75 1.85
N MET A 272 -19.52 36.49 1.65
CA MET A 272 -19.09 35.54 2.70
C MET A 272 -18.86 34.14 2.08
N CYS A 273 -17.66 33.59 2.26
CA CYS A 273 -17.43 32.14 2.17
C CYS A 273 -18.17 31.50 3.36
N SER A 274 -19.23 30.71 3.12
CA SER A 274 -19.83 29.92 4.19
C SER A 274 -18.92 28.72 4.48
N TYR A 275 -18.03 28.86 5.46
CA TYR A 275 -17.23 27.73 5.92
C TYR A 275 -18.13 26.77 6.70
N LYS A 276 -18.05 25.47 6.40
CA LYS A 276 -18.59 24.43 7.29
C LYS A 276 -17.46 23.80 8.09
N ILE A 277 -17.71 23.56 9.37
CA ILE A 277 -16.80 22.89 10.28
C ILE A 277 -17.12 21.40 10.29
N ALA A 278 -16.11 20.57 10.06
CA ALA A 278 -16.19 19.12 10.24
C ALA A 278 -15.50 18.76 11.56
N VAL A 279 -16.28 18.27 12.53
CA VAL A 279 -15.75 17.87 13.84
C VAL A 279 -15.56 16.36 13.87
N GLU A 280 -14.33 15.91 13.68
CA GLU A 280 -13.97 14.50 13.64
C GLU A 280 -13.53 13.99 15.01
N TYR A 281 -14.33 13.09 15.57
CA TYR A 281 -13.94 12.28 16.72
C TYR A 281 -13.23 11.03 16.21
N ILE A 282 -11.92 10.95 16.45
CA ILE A 282 -11.12 9.81 15.99
C ILE A 282 -11.43 8.55 16.82
N ASN A 283 -11.63 8.73 18.13
CA ASN A 283 -12.00 7.66 19.07
C ASN A 283 -12.93 8.25 20.13
N LEU A 284 -14.24 8.06 19.97
CA LEU A 284 -15.22 8.80 20.75
C LEU A 284 -15.25 8.32 22.23
N HIS A 285 -14.89 9.22 23.15
CA HIS A 285 -15.02 8.98 24.58
C HIS A 285 -16.28 9.64 25.16
N SER A 286 -16.51 10.92 24.82
CA SER A 286 -17.75 11.64 25.09
C SER A 286 -18.13 12.48 23.87
N ILE A 287 -19.42 12.75 23.72
CA ILE A 287 -19.95 13.70 22.75
C ILE A 287 -20.33 14.97 23.52
N ASN A 288 -19.89 16.12 23.02
CA ASN A 288 -20.09 17.38 23.73
C ASN A 288 -21.46 17.99 23.39
N ASP A 289 -22.38 17.99 24.35
CA ASP A 289 -23.70 18.62 24.26
C ASP A 289 -23.65 20.16 24.31
N GLY A 290 -22.55 20.75 24.79
CA GLY A 290 -22.35 22.20 24.90
C GLY A 290 -21.99 22.89 23.58
N ILE A 291 -21.85 22.15 22.48
CA ILE A 291 -21.63 22.71 21.13
C ILE A 291 -22.96 23.16 20.49
N THR A 292 -24.08 22.95 21.18
CA THR A 292 -25.43 23.22 20.68
C THR A 292 -25.73 24.69 20.35
N ASP A 293 -24.91 25.62 20.83
CA ASP A 293 -24.99 27.06 20.55
C ASP A 293 -24.50 27.46 19.14
N ILE A 294 -23.83 26.55 18.41
CA ILE A 294 -23.40 26.79 17.02
C ILE A 294 -24.55 26.47 16.06
N GLU A 295 -24.75 27.29 15.02
CA GLU A 295 -25.83 27.04 14.05
C GLU A 295 -25.62 25.69 13.33
N PRO A 296 -26.59 24.75 13.35
CA PRO A 296 -26.39 23.40 12.80
C PRO A 296 -26.05 23.37 11.30
N SER A 297 -26.42 24.39 10.54
CA SER A 297 -26.12 24.52 9.11
C SER A 297 -24.62 24.68 8.84
N THR A 298 -23.86 25.17 9.83
CA THR A 298 -22.43 25.52 9.75
C THR A 298 -21.50 24.40 10.18
N MET A 299 -22.01 23.28 10.69
CA MET A 299 -21.18 22.21 11.24
C MET A 299 -21.79 20.82 11.02
N PHE A 300 -20.93 19.83 10.82
CA PHE A 300 -21.31 18.42 10.90
C PHE A 300 -20.26 17.62 11.67
N TYR A 301 -20.69 16.50 12.23
CA TYR A 301 -19.83 15.61 12.99
C TYR A 301 -19.28 14.49 12.11
N VAL A 302 -18.10 13.98 12.43
CA VAL A 302 -17.50 12.82 11.78
C VAL A 302 -17.14 11.81 12.85
N PHE A 303 -17.62 10.58 12.69
CA PHE A 303 -17.30 9.46 13.59
C PHE A 303 -16.59 8.37 12.81
N SER A 304 -15.72 7.61 13.47
CA SER A 304 -15.15 6.43 12.83
C SER A 304 -16.21 5.34 12.67
N ALA A 305 -16.05 4.48 11.66
CA ALA A 305 -16.89 3.28 11.55
C ALA A 305 -16.86 2.41 12.82
N PHE A 306 -15.77 2.46 13.59
CA PHE A 306 -15.64 1.73 14.85
C PHE A 306 -16.55 2.28 15.95
N ASP A 307 -16.72 3.61 16.01
CA ASP A 307 -17.62 4.25 16.97
C ASP A 307 -19.09 3.89 16.68
N ILE A 308 -19.45 3.82 15.40
CA ILE A 308 -20.80 3.47 14.95
C ILE A 308 -21.13 2.00 15.21
N LEU A 309 -20.17 1.11 15.05
CA LEU A 309 -20.37 -0.32 15.26
C LEU A 309 -20.30 -0.70 16.75
N SER A 310 -19.57 0.05 17.58
CA SER A 310 -19.56 -0.15 19.03
C SER A 310 -20.93 0.17 19.66
N GLY A 311 -21.55 -0.80 20.32
CA GLY A 311 -22.92 -0.64 20.87
C GLY A 311 -23.07 0.51 21.88
N ASP A 312 -22.18 0.60 22.86
CA ASP A 312 -22.23 1.65 23.90
C ASP A 312 -21.93 3.04 23.31
N THR A 313 -20.96 3.10 22.40
CA THR A 313 -20.57 4.36 21.73
C THR A 313 -21.67 4.84 20.80
N TYR A 314 -22.22 3.94 19.98
CA TYR A 314 -23.33 4.24 19.08
C TYR A 314 -24.57 4.71 19.83
N LYS A 315 -24.89 4.13 20.99
CA LYS A 315 -26.02 4.60 21.80
C LYS A 315 -25.89 6.08 22.16
N ARG A 316 -24.69 6.54 22.51
CA ARG A 316 -24.43 7.96 22.78
C ARG A 316 -24.62 8.84 21.54
N ILE A 317 -24.14 8.37 20.39
CA ILE A 317 -24.33 9.04 19.10
C ILE A 317 -25.82 9.12 18.77
N ASP A 318 -26.54 8.02 18.89
CA ASP A 318 -27.98 7.90 18.58
C ASP A 318 -28.82 8.81 19.48
N ASP A 319 -28.60 8.78 20.80
CA ASP A 319 -29.26 9.64 21.77
C ASP A 319 -28.98 11.13 21.47
N PHE A 320 -27.73 11.48 21.10
CA PHE A 320 -27.37 12.84 20.70
C PHE A 320 -28.16 13.32 19.48
N PHE A 321 -28.15 12.57 18.36
CA PHE A 321 -28.81 13.04 17.13
C PHE A 321 -30.34 13.03 17.23
N LYS A 322 -30.92 12.15 18.05
CA LYS A 322 -32.37 12.19 18.36
C LYS A 322 -32.79 13.46 19.10
N ASN A 323 -31.94 13.96 20.00
CA ASN A 323 -32.18 15.18 20.74
C ASN A 323 -31.85 16.45 19.93
N HIS A 324 -31.13 16.31 18.81
CA HIS A 324 -30.59 17.42 18.02
C HIS A 324 -30.90 17.26 16.51
N PRO A 325 -32.18 17.33 16.08
CA PRO A 325 -32.63 17.00 14.72
C PRO A 325 -32.04 17.89 13.62
N GLY A 326 -31.52 19.07 13.96
CA GLY A 326 -30.86 19.97 12.99
C GLY A 326 -29.41 19.60 12.66
N TYR A 327 -28.79 18.75 13.47
CA TYR A 327 -27.38 18.37 13.28
C TYR A 327 -27.24 17.16 12.38
N SER A 328 -26.12 17.11 11.67
CA SER A 328 -25.79 16.06 10.73
C SER A 328 -24.42 15.44 11.01
N PHE A 329 -24.20 14.24 10.50
CA PHE A 329 -22.93 13.54 10.63
C PHE A 329 -22.56 12.72 9.41
N ALA A 330 -21.26 12.51 9.25
CA ALA A 330 -20.67 11.58 8.30
C ALA A 330 -19.89 10.49 9.05
N ILE A 331 -19.60 9.40 8.36
CA ILE A 331 -18.81 8.29 8.91
C ILE A 331 -17.50 8.19 8.14
N ARG A 332 -16.37 8.24 8.85
CA ARG A 332 -15.07 7.94 8.26
C ARG A 332 -14.85 6.43 8.17
N LEU A 333 -14.53 6.00 6.96
CA LEU A 333 -14.09 4.65 6.66
C LEU A 333 -12.56 4.67 6.55
N ASN A 334 -11.89 3.81 7.29
CA ASN A 334 -10.44 3.73 7.24
C ASN A 334 -10.07 2.84 6.05
N SER A 335 -9.04 3.20 5.27
CA SER A 335 -8.53 2.44 4.09
C SER A 335 -8.24 0.95 4.36
N SER A 336 -8.17 0.57 5.63
CA SER A 336 -8.06 -0.80 6.11
C SER A 336 -9.36 -1.59 6.15
N SER A 337 -10.46 -1.08 5.58
CA SER A 337 -11.80 -1.62 5.76
C SER A 337 -12.06 -2.93 5.01
N ARG A 338 -11.15 -3.90 5.16
CA ARG A 338 -11.46 -5.34 5.14
C ARG A 338 -12.64 -5.66 6.06
N PHE A 339 -12.80 -4.93 7.18
CA PHE A 339 -13.98 -5.07 8.05
C PHE A 339 -15.27 -4.64 7.36
N LEU A 340 -15.22 -3.66 6.45
CA LEU A 340 -16.38 -3.41 5.59
C LEU A 340 -16.56 -4.52 4.58
N GLN A 341 -15.61 -5.41 4.26
CA GLN A 341 -15.92 -6.56 3.41
C GLN A 341 -16.76 -7.61 4.14
N ASP A 342 -16.84 -7.53 5.48
CA ASP A 342 -17.75 -8.33 6.29
C ASP A 342 -19.20 -7.90 6.06
N ARG A 343 -20.04 -8.88 5.69
CA ARG A 343 -21.43 -8.63 5.34
C ARG A 343 -22.25 -8.16 6.55
N ASP A 344 -22.00 -8.71 7.72
CA ASP A 344 -22.82 -8.47 8.90
C ASP A 344 -22.53 -7.08 9.46
N MET A 345 -21.25 -6.68 9.50
CA MET A 345 -20.88 -5.30 9.87
C MET A 345 -21.46 -4.26 8.92
N ARG A 346 -21.49 -4.53 7.60
CA ARG A 346 -22.16 -3.64 6.64
C ARG A 346 -23.65 -3.52 6.93
N ILE A 347 -24.33 -4.65 7.18
CA ILE A 347 -25.77 -4.66 7.46
C ILE A 347 -26.05 -3.86 8.73
N GLU A 348 -25.25 -4.04 9.77
CA GLU A 348 -25.39 -3.32 11.03
C GLU A 348 -25.19 -1.81 10.83
N MET A 349 -24.09 -1.40 10.19
CA MET A 349 -23.80 0.01 9.92
C MET A 349 -24.89 0.65 9.06
N ASN A 350 -25.38 -0.04 8.03
CA ASN A 350 -26.48 0.44 7.18
C ASN A 350 -27.80 0.57 7.95
N THR A 351 -28.07 -0.36 8.87
CA THR A 351 -29.29 -0.31 9.70
C THR A 351 -29.25 0.89 10.63
N LYS A 352 -28.10 1.11 11.29
CA LYS A 352 -27.85 2.25 12.18
C LYS A 352 -27.91 3.59 11.46
N THR A 353 -27.27 3.71 10.30
CA THR A 353 -27.30 4.97 9.52
C THR A 353 -28.68 5.28 8.95
N ARG A 354 -29.43 4.28 8.47
CA ARG A 354 -30.79 4.48 7.95
C ARG A 354 -31.78 5.03 8.98
N SER A 355 -31.61 4.72 10.27
CA SER A 355 -32.50 5.28 11.30
C SER A 355 -32.36 6.79 11.50
N HIS A 356 -31.28 7.39 11.00
CA HIS A 356 -31.03 8.83 11.10
C HIS A 356 -31.48 9.64 9.89
N GLY A 357 -31.99 9.00 8.83
CA GLY A 357 -32.58 9.67 7.67
C GLY A 357 -31.66 10.76 7.09
N ASP A 358 -32.14 12.00 7.07
CA ASP A 358 -31.43 13.14 6.50
C ASP A 358 -30.26 13.67 7.36
N GLN A 359 -30.16 13.26 8.62
CA GLN A 359 -29.02 13.63 9.48
C GLN A 359 -27.73 12.90 9.07
N PHE A 360 -27.85 11.73 8.43
CA PHE A 360 -26.68 11.03 7.91
C PHE A 360 -26.30 11.57 6.53
N LEU A 361 -25.15 12.23 6.44
CA LEU A 361 -24.64 12.82 5.20
C LEU A 361 -24.05 11.76 4.28
N GLY A 362 -23.27 10.83 4.82
CA GLY A 362 -22.61 9.77 4.06
C GLY A 362 -21.22 9.42 4.59
N TYR A 363 -20.33 9.00 3.70
CA TYR A 363 -19.03 8.42 4.07
C TYR A 363 -17.85 9.29 3.65
N ILE A 364 -16.82 9.30 4.50
CA ILE A 364 -15.49 9.85 4.20
C ILE A 364 -14.55 8.67 3.94
N THR A 365 -14.08 8.49 2.70
CA THR A 365 -13.28 7.31 2.31
C THR A 365 -12.38 7.58 1.10
N ASP A 366 -11.51 6.63 0.75
CA ASP A 366 -10.54 6.71 -0.35
C ASP A 366 -11.11 6.38 -1.74
N ALA A 367 -12.28 5.74 -1.81
CA ALA A 367 -12.91 5.30 -3.06
C ALA A 367 -14.42 5.58 -3.10
N PRO A 368 -14.99 5.92 -4.28
CA PRO A 368 -16.43 6.18 -4.40
C PRO A 368 -17.27 5.04 -3.85
N THR A 369 -18.19 5.37 -2.94
CA THR A 369 -19.17 4.40 -2.46
C THR A 369 -20.27 4.24 -3.52
N THR A 370 -20.71 3.00 -3.73
CA THR A 370 -21.72 2.66 -4.75
C THR A 370 -23.16 2.85 -4.26
N ASP A 371 -23.34 3.44 -3.08
CA ASP A 371 -24.62 3.48 -2.35
C ASP A 371 -25.35 4.84 -2.40
N GLY A 372 -24.81 5.83 -3.12
CA GLY A 372 -25.48 7.11 -3.36
C GLY A 372 -25.59 8.02 -2.14
N THR A 373 -24.84 7.74 -1.08
CA THR A 373 -24.66 8.64 0.07
C THR A 373 -23.58 9.67 -0.23
N SER A 374 -23.62 10.86 0.39
CA SER A 374 -22.63 11.91 0.11
C SER A 374 -21.24 11.36 0.38
N TYR A 375 -20.33 11.54 -0.58
CA TYR A 375 -19.04 10.89 -0.58
C TYR A 375 -17.93 11.93 -0.57
N ILE A 376 -17.25 12.01 0.57
CA ILE A 376 -16.08 12.86 0.77
C ILE A 376 -14.83 12.01 0.54
N ILE A 377 -13.94 12.45 -0.35
CA ILE A 377 -12.64 11.81 -0.55
C ILE A 377 -11.74 12.11 0.65
N SER A 378 -11.22 11.09 1.30
CA SER A 378 -10.25 11.25 2.39
C SER A 378 -8.80 11.35 1.89
N HIS A 379 -7.89 11.75 2.77
CA HIS A 379 -6.45 11.77 2.47
C HIS A 379 -5.88 10.41 2.03
N HIS A 380 -6.56 9.30 2.33
CA HIS A 380 -6.16 7.94 1.92
C HIS A 380 -6.24 7.71 0.40
N ALA A 381 -7.01 8.51 -0.34
CA ALA A 381 -7.01 8.47 -1.81
C ALA A 381 -5.66 8.90 -2.43
N ASN A 382 -4.74 9.39 -1.59
CA ASN A 382 -3.37 9.75 -1.94
C ASN A 382 -3.26 10.76 -3.10
N ILE A 383 -4.12 11.78 -3.07
CA ILE A 383 -4.09 12.88 -4.05
C ILE A 383 -2.83 13.70 -3.82
N THR A 384 -1.81 13.46 -4.65
CA THR A 384 -0.46 14.03 -4.52
C THR A 384 0.00 14.82 -5.75
N ASN A 385 -0.72 14.71 -6.86
CA ASN A 385 -0.39 15.39 -8.12
C ASN A 385 -1.66 15.67 -8.97
N ILE A 386 -1.53 16.52 -9.99
CA ILE A 386 -2.65 16.97 -10.84
C ILE A 386 -3.33 15.80 -11.56
N ALA A 387 -2.60 14.75 -11.94
CA ALA A 387 -3.19 13.59 -12.60
C ALA A 387 -4.14 12.83 -11.65
N SER A 388 -3.71 12.58 -10.41
CA SER A 388 -4.56 11.98 -9.37
C SER A 388 -5.76 12.86 -9.02
N LEU A 389 -5.56 14.18 -8.92
CA LEU A 389 -6.64 15.13 -8.66
C LEU A 389 -7.67 15.11 -9.79
N SER A 390 -7.25 15.16 -11.05
CA SER A 390 -8.17 15.18 -12.20
C SER A 390 -9.07 13.94 -12.24
N VAL A 391 -8.49 12.74 -12.01
CA VAL A 391 -9.26 11.49 -11.92
C VAL A 391 -10.29 11.51 -10.80
N ILE A 392 -9.98 12.18 -9.69
CA ILE A 392 -10.92 12.34 -8.58
C ILE A 392 -12.01 13.37 -8.90
N LEU A 393 -11.66 14.50 -9.50
CA LEU A 393 -12.62 15.54 -9.89
C LEU A 393 -13.64 15.03 -10.91
N ASP A 394 -13.22 14.17 -11.86
CA ASP A 394 -14.11 13.52 -12.83
C ASP A 394 -15.22 12.68 -12.18
N LYS A 395 -15.00 12.23 -10.94
CA LYS A 395 -15.98 11.45 -10.17
C LYS A 395 -16.99 12.32 -9.42
N GLN A 396 -16.81 13.64 -9.44
CA GLN A 396 -17.68 14.63 -8.79
C GLN A 396 -18.01 14.31 -7.31
N PRO A 397 -17.00 14.11 -6.43
CA PRO A 397 -17.25 13.96 -5.00
C PRO A 397 -17.83 15.23 -4.37
N ASP A 398 -18.45 15.09 -3.21
CA ASP A 398 -19.06 16.22 -2.49
C ASP A 398 -18.01 17.06 -1.74
N ALA A 399 -16.85 16.48 -1.42
CA ALA A 399 -15.66 17.19 -0.95
C ALA A 399 -14.40 16.32 -1.11
N ILE A 400 -13.22 16.94 -1.06
CA ILE A 400 -11.94 16.22 -1.14
C ILE A 400 -10.94 16.64 -0.05
N GLU A 401 -10.15 15.69 0.42
CA GLU A 401 -8.97 15.94 1.28
C GLU A 401 -7.70 15.51 0.53
N PHE A 402 -6.67 16.38 0.54
CA PHE A 402 -5.37 16.06 -0.04
C PHE A 402 -4.52 15.20 0.89
N SER A 403 -3.56 14.46 0.34
CA SER A 403 -2.63 13.65 1.14
C SER A 403 -1.84 14.51 2.14
N HIS A 404 -1.62 13.96 3.34
CA HIS A 404 -0.79 14.58 4.39
C HIS A 404 0.69 14.66 4.00
N GLU A 405 1.12 13.86 3.01
CA GLU A 405 2.50 13.80 2.54
C GLU A 405 2.87 14.94 1.59
N VAL A 406 1.87 15.63 1.02
CA VAL A 406 2.06 16.72 0.06
C VAL A 406 2.67 17.94 0.76
N ASP A 407 3.83 18.37 0.28
CA ASP A 407 4.48 19.61 0.73
C ASP A 407 3.70 20.87 0.29
N ASN A 408 4.00 22.01 0.91
CA ASN A 408 3.28 23.26 0.64
C ASN A 408 3.37 23.74 -0.82
N SER A 409 4.51 23.54 -1.51
CA SER A 409 4.66 23.96 -2.91
C SER A 409 3.82 23.11 -3.85
N SER A 410 3.80 21.80 -3.60
CA SER A 410 3.00 20.85 -4.36
C SER A 410 1.51 21.08 -4.09
N LEU A 411 1.13 21.35 -2.84
CA LEU A 411 -0.25 21.65 -2.46
C LEU A 411 -0.74 22.94 -3.11
N GLU A 412 0.07 24.00 -3.16
CA GLU A 412 -0.29 25.25 -3.83
C GLU A 412 -0.60 25.03 -5.32
N LYS A 413 0.18 24.19 -6.02
CA LYS A 413 -0.10 23.83 -7.42
C LYS A 413 -1.43 23.08 -7.57
N LEU A 414 -1.70 22.14 -6.67
CA LEU A 414 -2.95 21.38 -6.65
C LEU A 414 -4.16 22.31 -6.40
N LEU A 415 -4.05 23.21 -5.43
CA LEU A 415 -5.12 24.15 -5.08
C LEU A 415 -5.39 25.17 -6.20
N ASN A 416 -4.35 25.67 -6.87
CA ASN A 416 -4.53 26.53 -8.04
C ASN A 416 -5.26 25.78 -9.17
N TYR A 417 -4.80 24.57 -9.52
CA TYR A 417 -5.48 23.76 -10.52
C TYR A 417 -6.93 23.47 -10.13
N HIS A 418 -7.18 23.12 -8.87
CA HIS A 418 -8.52 22.88 -8.35
C HIS A 418 -9.42 24.09 -8.49
N LEU A 419 -8.95 25.27 -8.06
CA LEU A 419 -9.70 26.53 -8.12
C LEU A 419 -10.12 26.89 -9.57
N ASP A 420 -9.27 26.57 -10.55
CA ASP A 420 -9.54 26.85 -11.96
C ASP A 420 -10.50 25.83 -12.61
N HIS A 421 -10.64 24.62 -12.05
CA HIS A 421 -11.32 23.49 -12.72
C HIS A 421 -12.51 22.92 -11.94
N SER A 422 -12.69 23.26 -10.66
CA SER A 422 -13.71 22.66 -9.81
C SER A 422 -14.20 23.57 -8.70
N GLY A 423 -15.50 23.50 -8.41
CA GLY A 423 -16.12 24.11 -7.23
C GLY A 423 -16.24 23.17 -6.04
N ILE A 424 -15.69 21.95 -6.13
CA ILE A 424 -15.81 20.93 -5.08
C ILE A 424 -15.12 21.44 -3.80
N PRO A 425 -15.80 21.41 -2.64
CA PRO A 425 -15.19 21.78 -1.36
C PRO A 425 -13.93 21.00 -1.04
N VAL A 426 -12.93 21.68 -0.46
CA VAL A 426 -11.71 21.05 0.04
C VAL A 426 -11.77 20.96 1.56
N LEU A 427 -11.69 19.74 2.08
CA LEU A 427 -11.55 19.44 3.50
C LEU A 427 -10.10 19.67 3.91
N ILE A 428 -9.87 20.59 4.85
CA ILE A 428 -8.53 20.94 5.30
C ILE A 428 -8.46 20.93 6.80
N GLN A 429 -7.50 20.18 7.32
CA GLN A 429 -7.24 20.13 8.74
C GLN A 429 -6.70 21.46 9.25
N VAL A 430 -7.38 22.01 10.24
CA VAL A 430 -7.01 23.25 10.95
C VAL A 430 -6.63 23.01 12.41
N TYR A 431 -7.03 21.87 12.98
CA TYR A 431 -6.69 21.50 14.35
C TYR A 431 -6.54 19.98 14.52
N GLY A 432 -5.76 19.60 15.52
CA GLY A 432 -5.61 18.22 15.98
C GLY A 432 -4.48 17.46 15.29
N PRO A 433 -4.34 16.16 15.58
CA PRO A 433 -3.34 15.31 14.95
C PRO A 433 -3.81 14.76 13.59
N ILE A 434 -2.86 14.43 12.72
CA ILE A 434 -3.09 13.64 11.50
C ILE A 434 -2.81 12.17 11.76
N GLU A 435 -3.42 11.31 10.96
CA GLU A 435 -3.01 9.91 10.90
C GLU A 435 -1.65 9.80 10.20
N TRP A 436 -0.65 9.27 10.90
CA TRP A 436 0.68 8.96 10.35
C TRP A 436 0.74 7.57 9.75
N MET A 437 0.07 6.62 10.38
CA MET A 437 0.13 5.23 9.98
C MET A 437 -1.14 4.51 10.39
N LEU A 438 -1.56 3.61 9.52
CA LEU A 438 -2.52 2.58 9.84
C LEU A 438 -1.82 1.21 9.78
N SER A 439 -2.13 0.35 10.74
CA SER A 439 -1.52 -0.96 10.88
C SER A 439 -2.58 -2.02 11.13
N HIS A 440 -2.54 -3.10 10.34
CA HIS A 440 -3.32 -4.31 10.64
C HIS A 440 -2.83 -5.02 11.91
N PHE A 441 -1.65 -4.62 12.41
CA PHE A 441 -1.09 -5.06 13.68
C PHE A 441 -1.42 -4.10 14.80
N CYS A 442 -1.93 -4.63 15.89
CA CYS A 442 -2.01 -3.97 17.18
C CYS A 442 -0.71 -4.23 17.95
N PRO A 443 0.17 -3.25 18.18
CA PRO A 443 1.47 -3.49 18.84
C PRO A 443 1.35 -3.78 20.34
N VAL A 444 0.21 -3.45 20.97
CA VAL A 444 -0.05 -3.72 22.41
C VAL A 444 -0.47 -5.16 22.61
N GLY A 445 -1.50 -5.58 21.87
CA GLY A 445 -2.07 -6.92 21.92
C GLY A 445 -1.33 -7.93 21.05
N LYS A 446 -0.54 -7.44 20.11
CA LYS A 446 0.24 -8.19 19.12
C LYS A 446 -0.59 -9.17 18.28
N ASN A 447 -1.86 -8.85 18.10
CA ASN A 447 -2.88 -9.70 17.47
C ASN A 447 -2.98 -11.10 18.07
N ALA A 448 -2.49 -11.29 19.31
CA ALA A 448 -2.62 -12.55 20.01
C ALA A 448 -4.10 -12.90 20.15
N PRO A 449 -4.51 -14.15 19.85
CA PRO A 449 -5.86 -14.58 20.11
C PRO A 449 -6.16 -14.47 21.62
N SER A 450 -7.41 -14.16 21.96
CA SER A 450 -7.85 -13.87 23.34
C SER A 450 -7.13 -12.69 24.04
N CYS A 451 -6.54 -11.75 23.29
CA CYS A 451 -5.94 -10.53 23.85
C CYS A 451 -6.92 -9.73 24.72
N LYS A 452 -6.48 -9.32 25.92
CA LYS A 452 -7.26 -8.50 26.87
C LYS A 452 -6.76 -7.06 27.00
N ALA A 453 -5.90 -6.60 26.08
CA ALA A 453 -5.30 -5.26 26.15
C ALA A 453 -6.34 -4.13 26.21
N CYS A 454 -7.48 -4.31 25.54
CA CYS A 454 -8.58 -3.34 25.51
C CYS A 454 -9.72 -3.67 26.49
N ALA A 455 -9.57 -4.71 27.35
CA ALA A 455 -10.67 -5.23 28.17
C ALA A 455 -11.19 -4.23 29.21
N ASN A 456 -10.33 -3.30 29.65
CA ASN A 456 -10.69 -2.24 30.59
C ASN A 456 -11.16 -0.96 29.88
N GLY A 457 -11.42 -1.00 28.57
CA GLY A 457 -11.78 0.17 27.76
C GLY A 457 -10.59 1.03 27.33
N THR A 458 -9.37 0.72 27.76
CA THR A 458 -8.17 1.44 27.31
C THR A 458 -7.81 1.05 25.88
N ASN A 459 -8.09 1.94 24.94
CA ASN A 459 -7.76 1.77 23.53
C ASN A 459 -6.96 2.93 22.94
N THR A 460 -6.64 3.97 23.71
CA THR A 460 -5.72 5.05 23.32
C THR A 460 -4.46 5.00 24.19
N PHE A 461 -3.28 5.09 23.58
CA PHE A 461 -1.99 5.08 24.25
C PHE A 461 -1.12 6.24 23.78
N HIS A 462 -0.45 6.91 24.70
CA HIS A 462 0.55 7.94 24.37
C HIS A 462 1.92 7.29 24.10
N VAL A 463 2.52 7.62 22.96
CA VAL A 463 3.81 7.12 22.52
C VAL A 463 4.81 8.28 22.52
N THR A 464 5.87 8.15 23.30
CA THR A 464 6.96 9.15 23.40
C THR A 464 8.27 8.59 22.84
N LYS A 465 9.10 9.45 22.25
CA LYS A 465 10.40 9.07 21.68
C LYS A 465 11.47 8.83 22.76
N ASN A 466 11.32 9.42 23.94
CA ASN A 466 12.23 9.28 25.08
C ASN A 466 11.47 9.39 26.41
N GLN A 467 11.81 8.58 27.41
CA GLN A 467 11.21 8.63 28.75
C GLN A 467 11.50 9.94 29.52
N ARG A 468 12.36 10.83 29.01
CA ARG A 468 12.88 12.01 29.72
C ARG A 468 12.52 13.37 29.10
N GLN A 469 11.84 13.41 27.96
CA GLN A 469 11.41 14.66 27.32
C GLN A 469 10.00 14.53 26.77
N GLU A 470 9.17 15.54 27.01
CA GLU A 470 7.78 15.69 26.52
C GLU A 470 7.68 15.94 25.00
N GLU A 471 8.75 15.70 24.23
CA GLU A 471 8.81 16.05 22.81
C GLU A 471 8.21 14.94 21.93
N GLU A 472 7.18 15.35 21.18
CA GLU A 472 6.36 14.58 20.23
C GLU A 472 5.65 13.34 20.79
N MET A 473 4.51 13.58 21.43
CA MET A 473 3.54 12.52 21.75
C MET A 473 2.72 12.14 20.52
N ALA A 474 2.94 10.92 20.02
CA ALA A 474 2.00 10.26 19.12
C ALA A 474 0.90 9.56 19.95
N ARG A 475 -0.27 9.38 19.36
CA ARG A 475 -1.41 8.65 19.95
C ARG A 475 -1.56 7.37 19.15
N LEU A 476 -1.34 6.25 19.81
CA LEU A 476 -1.66 4.94 19.27
C LEU A 476 -3.08 4.59 19.68
N ILE A 477 -3.96 4.46 18.69
CA ILE A 477 -5.36 4.07 18.88
C ILE A 477 -5.52 2.63 18.44
N LEU A 478 -6.06 1.80 19.31
CA LEU A 478 -6.39 0.41 19.05
C LEU A 478 -7.85 0.31 18.65
N ARG A 479 -8.15 -0.60 17.71
CA ARG A 479 -9.51 -0.90 17.26
C ARG A 479 -9.88 -2.33 17.68
N PRO A 480 -10.51 -2.52 18.85
CA PRO A 480 -10.72 -3.85 19.43
C PRO A 480 -11.48 -4.81 18.52
N MET A 481 -12.44 -4.29 17.75
CA MET A 481 -13.27 -5.11 16.85
C MET A 481 -12.48 -5.78 15.71
N SER A 482 -11.34 -5.20 15.30
CA SER A 482 -10.55 -5.70 14.17
C SER A 482 -9.09 -6.01 14.54
N CYS A 483 -8.72 -5.82 15.81
CA CYS A 483 -7.34 -5.90 16.30
C CYS A 483 -6.34 -5.08 15.46
N THR A 484 -6.79 -3.98 14.86
CA THR A 484 -5.96 -3.04 14.12
C THR A 484 -5.53 -1.88 15.01
N SER A 485 -4.55 -1.11 14.56
CA SER A 485 -4.15 0.12 15.23
C SER A 485 -3.83 1.25 14.27
N GLU A 486 -3.96 2.46 14.78
CA GLU A 486 -3.73 3.70 14.06
C GLU A 486 -2.82 4.59 14.89
N LEU A 487 -1.82 5.18 14.25
CA LEU A 487 -0.90 6.10 14.88
C LEU A 487 -1.22 7.50 14.41
N TYR A 488 -1.57 8.37 15.35
CA TYR A 488 -1.86 9.77 15.14
C TYR A 488 -0.75 10.63 15.71
N GLY A 489 -0.36 11.67 14.98
CA GLY A 489 0.67 12.59 15.45
C GLY A 489 0.52 13.98 14.85
N LYS A 490 1.46 14.87 15.18
CA LYS A 490 1.41 16.24 14.72
C LYS A 490 1.54 16.29 13.19
N SER A 491 0.80 17.18 12.54
CA SER A 491 1.04 17.48 11.13
C SER A 491 2.46 18.02 10.95
N LYS A 492 3.13 17.57 9.88
CA LYS A 492 4.45 18.08 9.48
C LYS A 492 4.36 19.54 9.01
N TYR A 493 3.24 19.91 8.38
CA TYR A 493 3.05 21.23 7.78
C TYR A 493 1.87 21.94 8.45
N ASP A 494 2.09 23.17 8.91
CA ASP A 494 1.00 24.09 9.22
C ASP A 494 0.51 24.70 7.90
N ARG A 495 -0.76 24.43 7.57
CA ARG A 495 -1.39 24.87 6.31
C ARG A 495 -2.27 26.11 6.49
N SER A 496 -2.41 26.64 7.70
CA SER A 496 -3.38 27.68 8.05
C SER A 496 -3.28 28.94 7.17
N VAL A 497 -2.06 29.42 6.92
CA VAL A 497 -1.81 30.61 6.07
C VAL A 497 -2.16 30.33 4.60
N LEU A 498 -1.73 29.17 4.09
CA LEU A 498 -2.00 28.78 2.70
C LEU A 498 -3.51 28.71 2.45
N VAL A 499 -4.25 28.07 3.36
CA VAL A 499 -5.70 27.93 3.29
C VAL A 499 -6.39 29.29 3.28
N ARG A 500 -6.02 30.19 4.20
CA ARG A 500 -6.59 31.53 4.28
C ARG A 500 -6.45 32.29 2.96
N ASN A 501 -5.27 32.23 2.33
CA ASN A 501 -5.01 32.87 1.05
C ASN A 501 -5.89 32.29 -0.08
N PHE A 502 -6.07 30.96 -0.12
CA PHE A 502 -6.91 30.34 -1.13
C PHE A 502 -8.41 30.56 -0.90
N SER A 503 -8.86 30.59 0.36
CA SER A 503 -10.25 30.93 0.67
C SER A 503 -10.59 32.35 0.24
N GLN A 504 -9.69 33.32 0.43
CA GLN A 504 -9.87 34.69 -0.09
C GLN A 504 -9.95 34.75 -1.63
N ARG A 505 -9.40 33.75 -2.32
CA ARG A 505 -9.46 33.60 -3.78
C ARG A 505 -10.69 32.81 -4.26
N GLY A 506 -11.61 32.45 -3.36
CA GLY A 506 -12.85 31.76 -3.68
C GLY A 506 -12.81 30.23 -3.50
N LEU A 507 -11.74 29.67 -2.92
CA LEU A 507 -11.72 28.25 -2.58
C LEU A 507 -12.76 27.95 -1.49
N ASN A 508 -13.68 27.04 -1.78
CA ASN A 508 -14.61 26.52 -0.78
C ASN A 508 -13.87 25.54 0.16
N VAL A 509 -13.79 25.89 1.44
CA VAL A 509 -13.04 25.14 2.44
C VAL A 509 -13.96 24.63 3.54
N LEU A 510 -13.87 23.32 3.79
CA LEU A 510 -14.41 22.68 4.98
C LEU A 510 -13.28 22.58 6.01
N ARG A 511 -13.47 23.19 7.18
CA ARG A 511 -12.46 23.21 8.24
C ARG A 511 -12.58 21.93 9.06
N LEU A 512 -11.56 21.07 8.98
CA LEU A 512 -11.53 19.81 9.72
C LEU A 512 -10.82 19.97 11.07
N ILE A 513 -11.53 19.63 12.13
CA ILE A 513 -11.05 19.62 13.51
C ILE A 513 -11.02 18.17 13.97
N ARG A 514 -9.83 17.67 14.33
CA ARG A 514 -9.66 16.31 14.82
C ARG A 514 -9.53 16.30 16.34
N ILE A 515 -10.38 15.51 16.99
CA ILE A 515 -10.47 15.33 18.42
C ILE A 515 -10.07 13.90 18.78
N ILE A 516 -9.21 13.75 19.79
CA ILE A 516 -8.89 12.46 20.40
C ILE A 516 -9.15 12.52 21.91
N ASP A 517 -8.41 13.38 22.60
CA ASP A 517 -8.33 13.41 24.07
C ASP A 517 -8.83 14.75 24.65
N GLU A 518 -9.28 15.67 23.80
CA GLU A 518 -9.76 16.98 24.22
C GLU A 518 -11.03 16.85 25.06
N SER A 519 -11.04 17.53 26.20
CA SER A 519 -12.24 17.70 27.03
C SER A 519 -13.27 18.60 26.35
N GLU A 520 -14.54 18.48 26.76
CA GLU A 520 -15.64 19.32 26.24
C GLU A 520 -15.32 20.82 26.29
N HIS A 521 -14.71 21.27 27.38
CA HIS A 521 -14.32 22.67 27.53
C HIS A 521 -13.20 23.08 26.56
N GLN A 522 -12.25 22.18 26.27
CA GLN A 522 -11.21 22.43 25.26
C GLN A 522 -11.83 22.50 23.86
N ILE A 523 -12.73 21.57 23.53
CA ILE A 523 -13.44 21.54 22.25
C ILE A 523 -14.22 22.84 22.04
N PHE A 524 -14.98 23.29 23.05
CA PHE A 524 -15.72 24.55 23.00
C PHE A 524 -14.82 25.75 22.74
N ARG A 525 -13.66 25.83 23.41
CA ARG A 525 -12.68 26.90 23.17
C ARG A 525 -12.14 26.85 21.74
N ILE A 526 -11.74 25.67 21.26
CA ILE A 526 -11.22 25.50 19.88
C ILE A 526 -12.25 25.99 18.86
N LEU A 527 -13.52 25.62 19.02
CA LEU A 527 -14.60 26.04 18.13
C LEU A 527 -14.90 27.55 18.22
N SER A 528 -14.87 28.10 19.44
CA SER A 528 -15.08 29.54 19.67
C SER A 528 -13.98 30.37 19.02
N ASP A 529 -12.71 29.99 19.20
CA ASP A 529 -11.56 30.66 18.62
C ASP A 529 -11.63 30.64 17.08
N MET A 530 -12.05 29.50 16.50
CA MET A 530 -12.20 29.35 15.05
C MET A 530 -13.37 30.14 14.46
N SER A 531 -14.41 30.38 15.26
CA SER A 531 -15.57 31.19 14.87
C SER A 531 -15.25 32.69 14.95
N ALA A 532 -14.31 33.10 15.80
CA ALA A 532 -13.81 34.48 15.92
C ALA A 532 -12.79 34.85 14.82
N ASP A 533 -12.12 33.86 14.22
CA ASP A 533 -11.15 33.99 13.11
C ASP A 533 -11.83 34.13 11.71
N VAL A 534 -13.12 34.47 11.67
CA VAL A 534 -13.95 34.64 10.46
C VAL A 534 -13.93 36.08 9.96
#